data_AF-A0A915IBZ4-F1
#
_entry.id   AF-A0A915IBZ4-F1
#
_cell.length_a   1.000
_cell.length_b   1.000
_cell.length_c   1.000
_cell.angle_alpha   90.00
_cell.angle_beta   90.00
_cell.angle_gamma   90.00
#
_symmetry.space_group_name_H-M   'P 1'
#
loop_
_entity.id
_entity.type
_entity.pdbx_description
1 polymer ?
#
loop_
_entity_poly.entity_id
_entity_poly.type
_entity_poly.pdbx_seq_one_letter_code
_entity_poly.pdbx_strand_id
1 'polypeptide(L)' 'MTRWYFEPVKKMCSKFLFSGCDGNDNNFLNEAECKTFCSTAPVRRPTYL' A
#
# COMPACT_ATOMS: atom_id res chain seq x y z
N MET A 1 -1.71 10.93 13.24
CA MET A 1 -2.95 10.59 12.49
C MET A 1 -2.91 9.11 12.11
N THR A 2 -4.02 8.37 12.25
CA THR A 2 -4.05 6.96 11.83
C THR A 2 -4.06 6.88 10.31
N ARG A 3 -3.13 6.11 9.75
CA ARG A 3 -2.98 5.87 8.31
C ARG A 3 -2.87 4.37 8.06
N TRP A 4 -2.99 3.99 6.79
CA TRP A 4 -2.83 2.61 6.34
C TRP A 4 -1.54 2.48 5.53
N TYR A 5 -0.87 1.35 5.65
CA TYR A 5 0.28 0.99 4.83
C TYR A 5 0.14 -0.46 4.37
N PHE A 6 0.70 -0.76 3.20
CA PHE A 6 0.79 -2.11 2.68
C PHE A 6 2.00 -2.82 3.29
N GLU A 7 1.74 -3.98 3.90
CA GLU A 7 2.75 -4.88 4.46
C GLU A 7 3.03 -6.01 3.45
N PRO A 8 4.13 -5.95 2.68
CA PRO A 8 4.36 -6.86 1.55
C PRO A 8 4.58 -8.32 1.99
N VAL A 9 5.13 -8.53 3.19
CA VAL A 9 5.37 -9.86 3.76
C VAL A 9 4.06 -10.60 3.98
N LYS A 10 3.06 -9.91 4.54
CA LYS A 10 1.75 -10.47 4.87
C LYS A 10 0.72 -10.27 3.75
N LYS A 11 1.06 -9.49 2.72
CA LYS A 11 0.17 -9.07 1.62
C LYS A 11 -1.14 -8.48 2.13
N MET A 12 -1.06 -7.66 3.18
CA MET A 12 -2.24 -7.05 3.81
C MET A 12 -1.99 -5.57 4.10
N CYS A 13 -3.08 -4.85 4.30
CA CYS A 13 -3.05 -3.46 4.73
C CYS A 13 -3.19 -3.38 6.24
N SER A 14 -2.24 -2.70 6.88
CA SER A 14 -2.17 -2.53 8.33
C SER A 14 -2.24 -1.06 8.70
N LYS A 15 -2.75 -0.74 9.89
CA LYS A 15 -2.78 0.63 10.40
C LYS A 15 -1.45 0.98 11.05
N PHE A 16 -1.02 2.23 10.92
CA PHE A 16 0.10 2.80 11.66
C PHE A 16 -0.19 4.24 12.10
N LEU A 17 0.59 4.71 13.07
CA LEU A 17 0.53 6.11 13.50
C LEU A 17 1.49 6.94 12.66
N PHE A 18 0.95 7.84 11.86
CA PHE A 18 1.73 8.80 11.09
C PHE A 18 1.91 10.09 11.89
N SER A 19 3.15 10.58 11.93
CA SER A 19 3.56 11.85 12.57
C SER A 19 2.82 13.07 11.99
N GLY A 20 2.48 13.03 10.70
CA GLY A 20 1.82 14.13 9.99
C GLY A 20 2.71 14.82 8.96
N CYS A 21 4.02 14.58 8.97
CA CYS A 21 4.99 15.08 7.98
C CYS A 21 6.01 13.99 7.60
N ASP A 22 6.73 14.20 6.49
CA ASP A 22 7.82 13.31 6.01
C ASP A 22 7.42 11.84 5.78
N GLY A 23 6.21 11.63 5.26
CA GLY A 23 5.73 10.32 4.82
C GLY A 23 6.30 9.91 3.46
N ASN A 24 6.21 8.61 3.15
CA ASN A 24 6.43 8.08 1.80
C ASN A 24 5.10 7.68 1.14
N ASP A 25 5.15 7.17 -0.08
CA ASP A 25 3.97 6.77 -0.86
C ASP A 25 3.19 5.58 -0.26
N ASN A 26 3.78 4.82 0.67
CA ASN A 26 3.11 3.73 1.39
C ASN A 26 2.32 4.28 2.60
N ASN A 27 1.45 5.26 2.34
CA ASN A 27 0.71 6.00 3.36
C ASN A 27 -0.68 6.41 2.83
N PHE A 28 -1.69 5.61 3.18
CA PHE A 28 -3.05 5.72 2.66
C PHE A 28 -4.02 6.22 3.72
N LEU A 29 -5.09 6.91 3.30
CA LEU A 29 -6.10 7.44 4.23
C LEU A 29 -7.03 6.33 4.74
N ASN A 30 -7.31 5.35 3.90
CA ASN A 30 -8.21 4.24 4.22
C ASN A 30 -7.69 2.90 3.66
N GLU A 31 -8.30 1.81 4.13
CA GLU A 31 -7.91 0.44 3.75
C GLU A 31 -8.15 0.15 2.27
N ALA A 32 -9.19 0.74 1.67
CA ALA A 32 -9.55 0.52 0.28
C ALA A 32 -8.46 1.06 -0.66
N GLU A 33 -7.98 2.29 -0.43
CA GLU A 33 -6.84 2.87 -1.14
C GLU A 33 -5.60 1.98 -1.03
N CYS A 34 -5.26 1.53 0.17
CA CYS A 34 -4.13 0.61 0.38
C CYS A 34 -4.31 -0.72 -0.40
N LYS A 35 -5.52 -1.28 -0.41
CA LYS A 35 -5.81 -2.51 -1.16
C LYS A 35 -5.70 -2.29 -2.67
N THR A 36 -6.14 -1.14 -3.19
CA THR A 36 -6.01 -0.83 -4.62
C THR A 36 -4.57 -0.76 -5.07
N PHE A 37 -3.65 -0.23 -4.24
CA PHE A 37 -2.22 -0.20 -4.53
C PHE A 37 -1.64 -1.60 -4.83
N CYS A 38 -2.14 -2.64 -4.15
CA CYS A 38 -1.73 -4.03 -4.40
C CYS A 38 -2.50 -4.68 -5.58
N SER A 39 -3.77 -4.35 -5.76
CA SER A 39 -4.64 -4.94 -6.80
C SER A 39 -4.35 -4.44 -8.21
N THR A 40 -3.76 -3.24 -8.35
CA THR A 40 -3.42 -2.63 -9.64
C THR A 40 -1.96 -2.80 -10.04
N ALA A 41 -1.13 -3.48 -9.23
CA ALA A 41 0.13 -3.97 -9.76
C ALA A 41 -0.25 -4.89 -10.93
N PRO A 42 0.03 -4.51 -12.19
CA PRO A 42 -0.24 -5.41 -13.29
C PRO A 42 0.44 -6.70 -12.89
N VAL A 43 -0.29 -7.83 -12.94
CA VAL A 43 0.35 -9.14 -13.01
C VAL A 43 1.47 -8.90 -14.00
N ARG A 44 2.72 -8.91 -13.53
CA ARG A 44 3.86 -8.88 -14.43
C ARG A 44 3.72 -10.18 -15.19
N ARG A 45 2.86 -10.19 -16.21
CA ARG A 45 2.97 -11.08 -17.34
C ARG A 45 4.41 -10.82 -17.74
N PRO A 46 5.31 -11.78 -17.57
CA PRO A 46 6.63 -11.61 -18.13
C PRO A 46 6.34 -11.37 -19.60
N THR A 47 6.54 -10.14 -20.08
CA THR A 47 6.66 -9.89 -21.51
C THR A 47 7.99 -10.49 -21.91
N TYR A 48 8.00 -11.82 -21.99
CA TYR A 48 8.88 -12.59 -22.83
C TYR A 48 7.99 -13.11 -23.96
N LEU A 49 7.57 -12.18 -24.82
CA LEU A 49 7.45 -12.45 -26.25
C LEU A 49 8.78 -11.99 -26.86
#